data_AF-A0A919XP37-F1
#
_entry.id   AF-A0A919XP37-F1
#
_cell.length_a   1.000
_cell.length_b   1.000
_cell.length_c   1.000
_cell.angle_alpha   90.00
_cell.angle_beta   90.00
_cell.angle_gamma   90.00
#
_symmetry.space_group_name_H-M   'P 1'
#
loop_
_entity.id
_entity.type
_entity.pdbx_description
1 polymer ?
#
loop_
_entity_poly.entity_id
_entity_poly.type
_entity_poly.pdbx_seq_one_letter_code
_entity_poly.pdbx_strand_id
1 'polypeptide(L)'
;MGKTSEKSCKAVRRSVPRKPTAALLRVTAESMLPFLQTVARNRKFAAAWSKAIVKGDLDRMIALLRPVAPDLIRNGLGTNGIGYFFSCPKPWSEYSCGTTIPPGSVQFHFSPAMHRRIAALLIPYYRRLLKQPVYAAALARAIRRGEQRTAARLIKREICSSLLRSVRVKDGELRLTFKARKSKYVYAHLLFPFLD
;
A
#
# COMPACT_ATOMS: atom_id res chain seq x y z
N MET A 1 -27.21 -9.18 49.79
CA MET A 1 -25.79 -8.90 49.47
C MET A 1 -25.50 -9.54 48.12
N GLY A 2 -25.20 -8.75 47.08
CA GLY A 2 -24.98 -9.27 45.73
C GLY A 2 -24.94 -8.14 44.71
N LYS A 3 -23.87 -7.35 44.71
CA LYS A 3 -23.65 -6.27 43.74
C LYS A 3 -23.26 -6.87 42.40
N THR A 4 -24.13 -6.76 41.40
CA THR A 4 -23.79 -6.94 39.99
C THR A 4 -22.88 -5.80 39.55
N SER A 5 -21.63 -6.13 39.23
CA SER A 5 -20.67 -5.20 38.63
C SER A 5 -20.90 -5.17 37.12
N GLU A 6 -21.65 -4.18 36.65
CA GLU A 6 -21.69 -3.81 35.24
C GLU A 6 -20.31 -3.25 34.84
N LYS A 7 -19.53 -4.05 34.12
CA LYS A 7 -18.33 -3.57 33.44
C LYS A 7 -18.78 -2.71 32.25
N SER A 8 -18.80 -1.39 32.48
CA SER A 8 -18.96 -0.37 31.44
C SER A 8 -17.95 -0.62 30.32
N CYS A 9 -18.45 -1.05 29.16
CA CYS A 9 -17.67 -1.16 27.93
C CYS A 9 -17.38 0.27 27.45
N LYS A 10 -16.22 0.82 27.83
CA LYS A 10 -15.78 2.13 27.37
C LYS A 10 -15.65 2.08 25.84
N ALA A 11 -16.57 2.75 25.15
CA ALA A 11 -16.49 2.97 23.71
C ALA A 11 -15.16 3.69 23.41
N VAL A 12 -14.24 3.00 22.73
CA VAL A 12 -13.01 3.60 22.22
C VAL A 12 -13.44 4.66 21.22
N ARG A 13 -13.25 5.94 21.57
CA ARG A 13 -13.52 7.05 20.65
C ARG A 13 -12.65 6.88 19.41
N ARG A 14 -13.29 6.54 18.28
CA ARG A 14 -12.64 6.45 16.96
C ARG A 14 -11.98 7.79 16.64
N SER A 15 -10.65 7.81 16.61
CA SER A 15 -9.91 9.00 16.17
C SER A 15 -10.01 9.11 14.65
N VAL A 16 -10.45 10.25 14.14
CA VAL A 16 -10.48 10.52 12.69
C VAL A 16 -9.03 10.46 12.17
N PRO A 17 -8.73 9.64 11.15
CA PRO A 17 -7.39 9.58 10.58
C PRO A 17 -6.90 10.96 10.16
N ARG A 18 -5.61 11.26 10.37
CA ARG A 18 -5.07 12.55 9.94
C ARG A 18 -5.21 12.65 8.44
N LYS A 19 -5.47 13.87 7.94
CA LYS A 19 -5.58 14.06 6.49
C LYS A 19 -4.21 13.79 5.82
N PRO A 20 -4.15 13.19 4.61
CA PRO A 20 -2.88 12.91 3.94
C PRO A 20 -2.08 14.19 3.69
N THR A 21 -0.77 14.13 3.94
CA THR A 21 0.17 15.25 3.75
C THR A 21 1.26 14.88 2.74
N ALA A 22 1.99 15.89 2.24
CA ALA A 22 3.16 15.64 1.41
C ALA A 22 4.22 14.80 2.13
N ALA A 23 4.40 15.06 3.43
CA ALA A 23 5.36 14.35 4.28
C ALA A 23 5.01 12.87 4.42
N LEU A 24 3.72 12.53 4.61
CA LEU A 24 3.26 11.13 4.56
C LEU A 24 3.66 10.46 3.24
N LEU A 25 3.31 11.06 2.09
CA LEU A 25 3.62 10.45 0.80
C LEU A 25 5.12 10.25 0.59
N ARG A 26 5.94 11.20 1.06
CA ARG A 26 7.39 11.14 0.94
C ARG A 26 8.00 10.06 1.83
N VAL A 27 7.60 9.97 3.10
CA VAL A 27 8.14 8.95 4.01
C VAL A 27 7.69 7.56 3.60
N THR A 28 6.42 7.39 3.18
CA THR A 28 5.96 6.14 2.57
C THR A 28 6.80 5.81 1.34
N ALA A 29 7.15 6.81 0.53
CA ALA A 29 7.95 6.57 -0.65
C ALA A 29 9.39 6.15 -0.36
N GLU A 30 9.99 6.74 0.66
CA GLU A 30 11.34 6.42 1.12
C GLU A 30 11.42 4.98 1.61
N SER A 31 10.47 4.55 2.45
CA SER A 31 10.44 3.17 2.95
C SER A 31 10.12 2.13 1.88
N MET A 32 9.21 2.45 0.95
CA MET A 32 8.74 1.50 -0.07
C MET A 32 9.70 1.33 -1.26
N LEU A 33 10.46 2.36 -1.62
CA LEU A 33 11.23 2.36 -2.86
C LEU A 33 12.30 1.25 -2.92
N PRO A 34 13.09 0.96 -1.87
CA PRO A 34 14.06 -0.14 -1.89
C PRO A 34 13.38 -1.50 -2.10
N PHE A 35 12.24 -1.72 -1.42
CA PHE A 35 11.45 -2.93 -1.56
C PHE A 35 10.90 -3.10 -2.99
N LEU A 36 10.28 -2.05 -3.56
CA LEU A 36 9.75 -2.08 -4.94
C LEU A 36 10.85 -2.32 -5.97
N GLN A 37 12.04 -1.74 -5.78
CA GLN A 37 13.19 -1.97 -6.66
C GLN A 37 13.65 -3.43 -6.62
N THR A 38 13.74 -4.03 -5.42
CA THR A 38 14.11 -5.44 -5.26
C THR A 38 13.07 -6.36 -5.86
N VAL A 39 11.78 -6.14 -5.60
CA VAL A 39 10.70 -6.90 -6.24
C VAL A 39 10.85 -6.82 -7.76
N ALA A 40 10.95 -5.62 -8.33
CA ALA A 40 11.03 -5.44 -9.77
C ALA A 40 12.23 -6.18 -10.41
N ARG A 41 13.41 -6.12 -9.78
CA ARG A 41 14.67 -6.63 -10.35
C ARG A 41 14.96 -8.09 -10.03
N ASN A 42 14.63 -8.56 -8.84
CA ASN A 42 15.01 -9.89 -8.36
C ASN A 42 13.84 -10.89 -8.48
N ARG A 43 13.92 -11.77 -9.49
CA ARG A 43 12.90 -12.80 -9.76
C ARG A 43 12.74 -13.78 -8.59
N LYS A 44 13.86 -14.22 -7.99
CA LYS A 44 13.86 -15.17 -6.87
C LYS A 44 13.20 -14.55 -5.64
N PHE A 45 13.53 -13.30 -5.33
CA PHE A 45 12.90 -12.55 -4.25
C PHE A 45 11.39 -12.43 -4.47
N ALA A 46 10.94 -11.97 -5.64
CA ALA A 46 9.52 -11.80 -5.91
C ALA A 46 8.73 -13.11 -5.82
N ALA A 47 9.32 -14.23 -6.26
CA ALA A 47 8.73 -15.55 -6.13
C ALA A 47 8.61 -15.99 -4.66
N ALA A 48 9.69 -15.84 -3.88
CA ALA A 48 9.68 -16.17 -2.45
C ALA A 48 8.70 -15.30 -1.66
N TRP A 49 8.67 -13.99 -1.93
CA TRP A 49 7.75 -13.03 -1.33
C TRP A 49 6.29 -13.39 -1.62
N SER A 50 5.96 -13.64 -2.89
CA SER A 50 4.59 -14.01 -3.29
C SER A 50 4.16 -15.35 -2.69
N LYS A 51 5.07 -16.33 -2.60
CA LYS A 51 4.80 -17.61 -1.93
C LYS A 51 4.50 -17.41 -0.44
N ALA A 52 5.25 -16.54 0.23
CA ALA A 52 5.02 -16.22 1.64
C ALA A 52 3.68 -15.51 1.85
N ILE A 53 3.30 -14.57 0.96
CA ILE A 53 1.96 -13.95 0.97
C ILE A 53 0.88 -15.03 0.91
N VAL A 54 0.94 -15.90 -0.10
CA VAL A 54 -0.07 -16.94 -0.33
C VAL A 54 -0.21 -17.87 0.87
N LYS A 55 0.89 -18.16 1.57
CA LYS A 55 0.91 -18.99 2.77
C LYS A 55 0.52 -18.26 4.07
N GLY A 56 0.39 -16.94 4.05
CA GLY A 56 0.24 -16.15 5.28
C GLY A 56 1.49 -16.17 6.18
N ASP A 57 2.67 -16.46 5.61
CA ASP A 57 3.91 -16.68 6.35
C ASP A 57 4.62 -15.35 6.65
N LEU A 58 4.19 -14.68 7.72
CA LEU A 58 4.72 -13.38 8.14
C LEU A 58 6.20 -13.44 8.49
N ASP A 59 6.66 -14.49 9.18
CA ASP A 59 8.07 -14.64 9.56
C ASP A 59 8.97 -14.71 8.33
N ARG A 60 8.55 -15.45 7.30
CA ARG A 60 9.28 -15.50 6.04
C ARG A 60 9.28 -14.15 5.32
N MET A 61 8.16 -13.42 5.34
CA MET A 61 8.10 -12.07 4.76
C MET A 61 9.06 -11.12 5.50
N ILE A 62 9.07 -11.13 6.83
CA ILE A 62 10.00 -10.33 7.67
C ILE A 62 11.46 -10.69 7.33
N ALA A 63 11.79 -11.98 7.27
CA ALA A 63 13.13 -12.45 6.95
C ALA A 63 13.61 -12.01 5.56
N LEU A 64 12.73 -12.03 4.56
CA LEU A 64 13.02 -11.52 3.22
C LEU A 64 13.19 -10.00 3.21
N LEU A 65 12.39 -9.27 3.98
CA LEU A 65 12.38 -7.80 3.96
C LEU A 65 13.57 -7.19 4.71
N ARG A 66 14.05 -7.85 5.76
CA ARG A 66 15.12 -7.35 6.65
C ARG A 66 16.36 -6.85 5.92
N PRO A 67 16.94 -7.59 4.94
CA PRO A 67 18.11 -7.10 4.20
C PRO A 67 17.82 -6.02 3.15
N VAL A 68 16.55 -5.68 2.89
CA VAL A 68 16.16 -4.85 1.74
C VAL A 68 15.47 -3.55 2.15
N ALA A 69 14.56 -3.61 3.10
CA ALA A 69 13.76 -2.49 3.57
C ALA A 69 13.37 -2.68 5.05
N PRO A 70 14.36 -2.69 5.98
CA PRO A 70 14.14 -2.97 7.39
C PRO A 70 13.15 -1.99 8.05
N ASP A 71 13.05 -0.77 7.53
CA ASP A 71 12.14 0.26 8.04
C ASP A 71 10.66 -0.12 7.92
N LEU A 72 10.30 -0.86 6.87
CA LEU A 72 8.94 -1.35 6.68
C LEU A 72 8.53 -2.38 7.74
N ILE A 73 9.49 -3.11 8.30
CA ILE A 73 9.23 -4.08 9.38
C ILE A 73 8.86 -3.35 10.67
N ARG A 74 9.58 -2.25 10.99
CA ARG A 74 9.41 -1.51 12.25
C ARG A 74 8.03 -0.87 12.39
N ASN A 75 7.36 -0.59 11.27
CA ASN A 75 6.07 0.08 11.28
C ASN A 75 4.88 -0.90 11.40
N GLY A 76 5.06 -2.16 11.00
CA GLY A 76 4.02 -3.19 10.98
C GLY A 76 3.80 -3.75 9.58
N LEU A 77 3.65 -5.07 9.50
CA LEU A 77 3.45 -5.82 8.26
C LEU A 77 2.27 -6.79 8.43
N GLY A 78 1.35 -6.77 7.46
CA GLY A 78 0.22 -7.69 7.38
C GLY A 78 0.09 -8.35 6.01
N THR A 79 -0.52 -9.53 5.99
CA THR A 79 -0.89 -10.28 4.78
C THR A 79 -2.23 -10.98 5.01
N ASN A 80 -2.99 -11.21 3.94
CA ASN A 80 -4.27 -11.91 3.96
C ASN A 80 -4.37 -13.00 2.88
N GLY A 81 -3.23 -13.55 2.44
CA GLY A 81 -3.20 -14.60 1.41
C GLY A 81 -3.31 -14.08 -0.03
N ILE A 82 -3.71 -12.81 -0.22
CA ILE A 82 -3.95 -12.20 -1.53
C ILE A 82 -3.26 -10.84 -1.70
N GLY A 83 -2.45 -10.43 -0.72
CA GLY A 83 -1.72 -9.17 -0.73
C GLY A 83 -0.93 -8.94 0.54
N TYR A 84 -0.27 -7.80 0.60
CA TYR A 84 0.49 -7.34 1.75
C TYR A 84 0.21 -5.86 2.02
N PHE A 85 0.38 -5.47 3.28
CA PHE A 85 0.23 -4.10 3.75
C PHE A 85 1.32 -3.77 4.76
N PHE A 86 1.90 -2.58 4.61
CA PHE A 86 2.81 -1.99 5.58
C PHE A 86 2.14 -0.79 6.22
N SER A 87 2.17 -0.70 7.54
CA SER A 87 1.76 0.53 8.22
C SER A 87 2.78 1.63 7.90
N CYS A 88 2.30 2.86 7.81
CA CYS A 88 3.17 4.03 7.66
C CYS A 88 3.83 4.36 9.02
N PRO A 89 5.02 4.98 9.02
CA PRO A 89 5.69 5.34 10.25
C PRO A 89 4.90 6.40 11.02
N LYS A 90 5.18 6.50 12.33
CA LYS A 90 4.68 7.61 13.13
C LYS A 90 5.10 8.95 12.49
N PRO A 91 4.23 9.97 12.51
CA PRO A 91 2.96 10.00 13.25
C PRO A 91 1.74 9.75 12.34
N TRP A 92 1.89 8.90 11.31
CA TRP A 92 0.83 8.47 10.38
C TRP A 92 0.56 6.97 10.46
N SER A 93 0.71 6.37 11.65
CA SER A 93 0.53 4.93 11.86
C SER A 93 -0.89 4.46 11.54
N GLU A 94 -1.85 5.37 11.45
CA GLU A 94 -3.20 5.11 10.97
C GLU A 94 -3.27 4.88 9.45
N TYR A 95 -2.20 5.10 8.68
CA TYR A 95 -2.16 4.78 7.25
C TYR A 95 -1.45 3.47 6.98
N SER A 96 -1.92 2.76 5.96
CA SER A 96 -1.27 1.59 5.39
C SER A 96 -1.03 1.76 3.90
N CYS A 97 0.06 1.15 3.41
CA CYS A 97 0.39 1.08 2.00
C CYS A 97 0.69 -0.35 1.59
N GLY A 98 0.17 -0.79 0.45
CA GLY A 98 0.26 -2.20 0.08
C GLY A 98 -0.17 -2.52 -1.33
N THR A 99 0.05 -3.77 -1.72
CA THR A 99 -0.47 -4.31 -2.99
C THR A 99 -1.26 -5.56 -2.70
N THR A 100 -2.47 -5.64 -3.23
CA THR A 100 -3.41 -6.72 -2.98
C THR A 100 -4.25 -7.03 -4.22
N ILE A 101 -4.83 -8.22 -4.26
CA ILE A 101 -5.97 -8.50 -5.11
C ILE A 101 -7.24 -8.13 -4.32
N PRO A 102 -8.22 -7.43 -4.90
CA PRO A 102 -9.46 -7.11 -4.19
C PRO A 102 -10.08 -8.36 -3.53
N PRO A 103 -10.41 -8.31 -2.23
CA PRO A 103 -11.06 -9.42 -1.53
C PRO A 103 -12.32 -9.92 -2.24
N GLY A 104 -12.65 -11.19 -2.06
CA GLY A 104 -13.82 -11.83 -2.68
C GLY A 104 -13.62 -12.26 -4.14
N SER A 105 -12.50 -11.91 -4.78
CA SER A 105 -12.21 -12.34 -6.16
C SER A 105 -11.36 -13.61 -6.27
N VAL A 106 -10.60 -13.93 -5.22
CA VAL A 106 -9.77 -15.14 -5.08
C VAL A 106 -9.34 -15.31 -3.62
N GLN A 107 -8.91 -16.50 -3.25
CA GLN A 107 -8.20 -16.78 -2.01
C GLN A 107 -6.84 -17.41 -2.32
N PHE A 108 -5.83 -17.14 -1.49
CA PHE A 108 -4.51 -17.77 -1.56
C PHE A 108 -3.85 -17.67 -2.94
N HIS A 109 -3.86 -16.49 -3.54
CA HIS A 109 -3.24 -16.24 -4.83
C HIS A 109 -2.53 -14.90 -4.87
N PHE A 110 -1.27 -14.91 -5.31
CA PHE A 110 -0.52 -13.70 -5.61
C PHE A 110 0.56 -14.01 -6.66
N SER A 111 0.48 -13.39 -7.84
CA SER A 111 1.37 -13.69 -8.96
C SER A 111 2.70 -12.94 -8.84
N PRO A 112 3.85 -13.64 -8.75
CA PRO A 112 5.15 -12.99 -8.75
C PRO A 112 5.37 -12.14 -10.01
N ALA A 113 4.99 -12.65 -11.18
CA ALA A 113 5.18 -11.95 -12.44
C ALA A 113 4.38 -10.65 -12.50
N MET A 114 3.14 -10.65 -11.99
CA MET A 114 2.34 -9.43 -11.91
C MET A 114 2.92 -8.46 -10.88
N HIS A 115 3.30 -8.93 -9.69
CA HIS A 115 3.88 -8.10 -8.64
C HIS A 115 5.14 -7.37 -9.13
N ARG A 116 6.03 -8.07 -9.85
CA ARG A 116 7.21 -7.47 -10.48
C ARG A 116 6.87 -6.35 -11.46
N ARG A 117 5.88 -6.58 -12.33
CA ARG A 117 5.44 -5.59 -13.32
C ARG A 117 4.86 -4.35 -12.64
N ILE A 118 4.00 -4.55 -11.65
CA ILE A 118 3.42 -3.44 -10.88
C ILE A 118 4.51 -2.68 -10.14
N ALA A 119 5.44 -3.37 -9.45
CA ALA A 119 6.53 -2.72 -8.75
C ALA A 119 7.40 -1.86 -9.69
N ALA A 120 7.73 -2.37 -10.88
CA ALA A 120 8.47 -1.61 -11.89
C ALA A 120 7.73 -0.33 -12.32
N LEU A 121 6.41 -0.41 -12.51
CA LEU A 121 5.56 0.73 -12.86
C LEU A 121 5.41 1.76 -11.75
N LEU A 122 5.50 1.34 -10.48
CA LEU A 122 5.41 2.24 -9.33
C LEU A 122 6.72 3.01 -9.10
N ILE A 123 7.88 2.48 -9.48
CA ILE A 123 9.19 3.11 -9.21
C ILE A 123 9.29 4.57 -9.66
N PRO A 124 8.89 4.98 -10.90
CA PRO A 124 8.94 6.38 -11.31
C PRO A 124 8.06 7.29 -10.44
N TYR A 125 6.84 6.83 -10.14
CA TYR A 125 5.92 7.54 -9.23
C TYR A 125 6.52 7.75 -7.84
N TYR A 126 7.08 6.69 -7.25
CA TYR A 126 7.74 6.76 -5.94
C TYR A 126 8.97 7.67 -5.95
N ARG A 127 9.79 7.63 -7.00
CA ARG A 127 10.93 8.54 -7.17
C ARG A 127 10.47 9.99 -7.31
N ARG A 128 9.37 10.25 -8.02
CA ARG A 128 8.81 11.60 -8.17
C ARG A 128 8.39 12.20 -6.83
N LEU A 129 7.74 11.40 -5.96
CA LEU A 129 7.37 11.84 -4.60
C LEU A 129 8.59 12.33 -3.81
N LEU A 130 9.71 11.61 -3.89
CA LEU A 130 10.94 11.95 -3.18
C LEU A 130 11.66 13.15 -3.79
N LYS A 131 11.75 13.23 -5.12
CA LYS A 131 12.53 14.26 -5.82
C LYS A 131 11.79 15.60 -5.96
N GLN A 132 10.46 15.60 -5.93
CA GLN A 132 9.67 16.81 -6.18
C GLN A 132 8.65 17.05 -5.06
N PRO A 133 9.00 17.86 -4.03
CA PRO A 133 8.10 18.18 -2.93
C PRO A 133 6.77 18.79 -3.39
N VAL A 134 6.80 19.63 -4.43
CA VAL A 134 5.59 20.26 -5.02
C VAL A 134 4.64 19.21 -5.59
N TYR A 135 5.17 18.18 -6.28
CA TYR A 135 4.37 17.06 -6.79
C TYR A 135 3.71 16.31 -5.63
N ALA A 136 4.46 15.98 -4.57
CA ALA A 136 3.91 15.32 -3.39
C ALA A 136 2.82 16.15 -2.70
N ALA A 137 3.03 17.48 -2.58
CA ALA A 137 2.04 18.39 -1.99
C ALA A 137 0.78 18.51 -2.84
N ALA A 138 0.91 18.56 -4.16
CA ALA A 138 -0.22 18.59 -5.08
C ALA A 138 -1.02 17.28 -5.01
N LEU A 139 -0.36 16.13 -5.01
CA LEU A 139 -1.02 14.84 -4.90
C LEU A 139 -1.71 14.67 -3.54
N ALA A 140 -1.03 14.99 -2.42
CA ALA A 140 -1.63 14.91 -1.09
C ALA A 140 -2.87 15.81 -0.96
N ARG A 141 -2.83 17.01 -1.55
CA ARG A 141 -3.98 17.92 -1.62
C ARG A 141 -5.12 17.31 -2.42
N ALA A 142 -4.83 16.74 -3.59
CA ALA A 142 -5.83 16.09 -4.43
C ALA A 142 -6.49 14.91 -3.70
N ILE A 143 -5.70 14.10 -2.98
CA ILE A 143 -6.22 12.99 -2.16
C ILE A 143 -7.15 13.52 -1.07
N ARG A 144 -6.68 14.50 -0.30
CA ARG A 144 -7.44 15.11 0.82
C ARG A 144 -8.76 15.75 0.38
N ARG A 145 -8.82 16.30 -0.83
CA ARG A 145 -10.00 17.00 -1.38
C ARG A 145 -10.88 16.12 -2.26
N GLY A 146 -10.53 14.85 -2.46
CA GLY A 146 -11.27 13.98 -3.40
C GLY A 146 -11.15 14.43 -4.87
N GLU A 147 -10.11 15.17 -5.23
CA GLU A 147 -9.93 15.71 -6.60
C GLU A 147 -9.45 14.62 -7.56
N GLN A 148 -10.38 13.75 -7.93
CA GLN A 148 -10.16 12.55 -8.74
C GLN A 148 -9.42 12.83 -10.07
N ARG A 149 -9.81 13.89 -10.79
CA ARG A 149 -9.19 14.25 -12.07
C ARG A 149 -7.75 14.72 -11.90
N THR A 150 -7.47 15.53 -10.86
CA THR A 150 -6.13 16.03 -10.54
C THR A 150 -5.20 14.87 -10.16
N ALA A 151 -5.63 14.01 -9.23
CA ALA A 151 -4.85 12.85 -8.81
C ALA A 151 -4.56 11.90 -9.98
N ALA A 152 -5.56 11.59 -10.80
CA ALA A 152 -5.39 10.74 -11.97
C ALA A 152 -4.37 11.33 -12.97
N ARG A 153 -4.39 12.65 -13.20
CA ARG A 153 -3.44 13.33 -14.09
C ARG A 153 -2.02 13.22 -13.55
N LEU A 154 -1.81 13.53 -12.27
CA LEU A 154 -0.49 13.47 -11.63
C LEU A 154 0.09 12.04 -11.71
N ILE A 155 -0.68 11.03 -11.30
CA ILE A 155 -0.23 9.64 -11.30
C ILE A 155 0.05 9.13 -12.72
N LYS A 156 -0.84 9.40 -13.69
CA LYS A 156 -0.67 8.89 -15.07
C LYS A 156 0.53 9.49 -15.79
N ARG A 157 1.03 10.67 -15.36
CA ARG A 157 2.28 11.24 -15.90
C ARG A 157 3.51 10.42 -15.50
N GLU A 158 3.48 9.77 -14.34
CA GLU A 158 4.58 8.93 -13.87
C GLU A 158 4.39 7.44 -14.20
N ILE A 159 3.14 7.00 -14.30
CA ILE A 159 2.77 5.61 -14.61
C ILE A 159 2.13 5.55 -16.00
N CYS A 160 2.97 5.65 -17.02
CA CYS A 160 2.58 5.56 -18.43
C CYS A 160 2.46 4.09 -18.88
N SER A 161 1.38 3.41 -18.48
CA SER A 161 1.14 2.02 -18.90
C SER A 161 -0.34 1.70 -19.03
N SER A 162 -0.68 0.94 -20.07
CA SER A 162 -2.02 0.38 -20.27
C SER A 162 -2.41 -0.65 -19.21
N LEU A 163 -1.45 -1.12 -18.40
CA LEU A 163 -1.72 -1.93 -17.22
C LEU A 163 -2.46 -1.14 -16.13
N LEU A 164 -2.19 0.15 -15.97
CA LEU A 164 -2.90 1.02 -15.03
C LEU A 164 -4.29 1.33 -15.57
N ARG A 165 -5.32 0.73 -14.99
CA ARG A 165 -6.72 0.86 -15.44
C ARG A 165 -7.43 2.04 -14.82
N SER A 166 -7.22 2.27 -13.54
CA SER A 166 -7.83 3.39 -12.85
C SER A 166 -6.95 3.90 -11.73
N VAL A 167 -7.03 5.21 -11.53
CA VAL A 167 -6.64 5.88 -10.29
C VAL A 167 -7.95 6.23 -9.61
N ARG A 168 -8.11 5.96 -8.32
CA ARG A 168 -9.27 6.37 -7.53
C ARG A 168 -8.81 7.08 -6.26
N VAL A 169 -9.52 8.14 -5.89
CA VAL A 169 -9.37 8.84 -4.62
C VAL A 169 -10.73 8.86 -3.94
N LYS A 170 -10.79 8.42 -2.70
CA LYS A 170 -12.01 8.45 -1.87
C LYS A 170 -11.61 8.42 -0.40
N ASP A 171 -12.21 9.26 0.44
CA ASP A 171 -12.06 9.23 1.91
C ASP A 171 -10.59 9.19 2.40
N GLY A 172 -9.69 9.91 1.74
CA GLY A 172 -8.26 9.94 2.07
C GLY A 172 -7.43 8.75 1.51
N GLU A 173 -8.08 7.78 0.89
CA GLU A 173 -7.45 6.68 0.16
C GLU A 173 -7.03 7.10 -1.26
N LEU A 174 -5.87 6.61 -1.69
CA LEU A 174 -5.44 6.54 -3.08
C LEU A 174 -5.36 5.08 -3.51
N ARG A 175 -6.09 4.72 -4.56
CA ARG A 175 -6.12 3.39 -5.16
C ARG A 175 -5.69 3.40 -6.61
N LEU A 176 -4.66 2.61 -6.92
CA LEU A 176 -4.14 2.39 -8.27
C LEU A 176 -4.48 0.96 -8.69
N THR A 177 -5.34 0.80 -9.69
CA THR A 177 -5.81 -0.51 -10.14
C THR A 177 -5.05 -0.96 -11.39
N PHE A 178 -4.51 -2.16 -11.37
CA PHE A 178 -3.73 -2.76 -12.45
C PHE A 178 -4.41 -4.04 -12.98
N LYS A 179 -4.50 -4.16 -14.31
CA LYS A 179 -5.01 -5.36 -14.98
C LYS A 179 -4.28 -5.63 -16.29
N ALA A 180 -3.56 -6.75 -16.36
CA ALA A 180 -3.00 -7.26 -17.61
C ALA A 180 -4.04 -8.09 -18.38
N ARG A 181 -3.99 -8.04 -19.71
CA ARG A 181 -4.94 -8.78 -20.59
C ARG A 181 -4.96 -10.28 -20.31
N LYS A 182 -3.82 -10.88 -20.01
CA LYS A 182 -3.66 -12.32 -19.71
C LYS A 182 -3.78 -12.66 -18.21
N SER A 183 -4.00 -11.69 -17.33
CA SER A 183 -4.15 -11.95 -15.90
C SER A 183 -5.61 -12.16 -15.56
N LYS A 184 -5.92 -13.28 -14.89
CA LYS A 184 -7.26 -13.57 -14.37
C LYS A 184 -7.69 -12.52 -13.34
N TYR A 185 -6.75 -12.06 -12.52
CA TYR A 185 -7.02 -11.19 -11.38
C TYR A 185 -6.58 -9.74 -11.61
N VAL A 186 -7.33 -8.84 -10.99
CA VAL A 186 -7.03 -7.41 -10.89
C VAL A 186 -6.21 -7.19 -9.62
N TYR A 187 -5.22 -6.31 -9.69
CA TYR A 187 -4.42 -5.92 -8.55
C TYR A 187 -4.69 -4.46 -8.20
N ALA A 188 -4.63 -4.12 -6.93
CA ALA A 188 -4.71 -2.76 -6.43
C ALA A 188 -3.46 -2.46 -5.61
N HIS A 189 -2.84 -1.33 -5.89
CA HIS A 189 -1.86 -0.72 -5.01
C HIS A 189 -2.53 0.45 -4.28
N LEU A 190 -2.37 0.50 -2.96
CA LEU A 190 -3.18 1.31 -2.08
C LEU A 190 -2.30 2.14 -1.15
N LEU A 191 -2.75 3.36 -0.86
CA LEU A 191 -2.44 4.09 0.37
C LEU A 191 -3.80 4.45 0.97
N PHE A 192 -4.08 4.00 2.19
CA PHE A 192 -5.40 4.18 2.80
C PHE A 192 -5.29 4.33 4.31
N PRO A 193 -6.19 5.09 4.94
CA PRO A 193 -6.32 5.07 6.39
C PRO A 193 -6.93 3.73 6.82
N PHE A 194 -6.33 3.08 7.82
CA PHE A 194 -6.95 1.99 8.55
C PHE A 194 -8.08 2.58 9.39
N LEU A 195 -9.31 2.22 9.07
CA LEU A 195 -10.48 2.55 9.88
C LEU A 195 -10.82 1.27 10.65
N ASP A 196 -10.52 1.25 11.95
CA ASP A 196 -11.07 0.24 12.86
C ASP A 196 -12.60 0.43 13.05
#